data_AF-A0A7S1F946-F1
#
_entry.id   AF-A0A7S1F946-F1
#
_cell.length_a   1.000
_cell.length_b   1.000
_cell.length_c   1.000
_cell.angle_alpha   90.00
_cell.angle_beta   90.00
_cell.angle_gamma   90.00
#
_symmetry.space_group_name_H-M   'P 1'
#
loop_
_entity.id
_entity.type
_entity.pdbx_description
1 polymer ?
#
loop_
_entity_poly.entity_id
_entity_poly.type
_entity_poly.pdbx_seq_one_letter_code
_entity_poly.pdbx_strand_id
1 'polypeptide(L)'
;WLKRYLDTSDTPFPISTYQSALRGMQPAKADYSDAHVHPVTNLWLQNFPQFFMFFSLFMFVVPVVKGIFLCFDSTVRYWIGSIFAFLIFLPLIFILIAYVIHLVKGPSRNAVTVTFLVGGLTLLLIGDRMMLQAITHASEFGSSDCVTYTGKRELEESWQLAYDFWVSCNEDAEQTTTIANCPKYAQTVALNPKWNYLQELELNFDCGGWCEGGPQLWRYAARRADSCSVAVADVFAYKIKRIALQIMSYGIVVVAVTSAGLILLGQCIRDRGVDW
;
A
#
# COMPACT_ATOMS: atom_id res chain seq x y z
N TRP A 1 16.89 -32.44 -23.59
CA TRP A 1 17.16 -33.71 -22.88
C TRP A 1 15.91 -34.23 -22.14
N LEU A 2 15.11 -33.39 -21.47
CA LEU A 2 13.86 -33.83 -20.80
C LEU A 2 12.66 -34.18 -21.71
N LYS A 3 12.70 -33.88 -23.01
CA LYS A 3 11.59 -34.15 -23.94
C LYS A 3 11.57 -35.59 -24.50
N ARG A 4 12.55 -36.42 -24.13
CA ARG A 4 12.73 -37.77 -24.71
C ARG A 4 12.35 -38.91 -23.75
N TYR A 5 11.82 -38.60 -22.57
CA TYR A 5 11.47 -39.58 -21.53
C TYR A 5 9.95 -39.74 -21.30
N LEU A 6 9.11 -39.03 -22.06
CA LEU A 6 7.65 -39.06 -21.90
C LEU A 6 6.93 -39.84 -23.01
N ASP A 7 7.66 -40.55 -23.87
CA ASP A 7 7.11 -41.18 -25.08
C ASP A 7 7.18 -42.72 -25.07
N THR A 8 7.31 -43.34 -23.89
CA THR A 8 7.34 -44.81 -23.77
C THR A 8 6.37 -45.28 -22.70
N SER A 9 5.09 -45.32 -23.05
CA SER A 9 4.12 -46.21 -22.40
C SER A 9 2.95 -46.51 -23.33
N ASP A 10 3.23 -47.24 -24.41
CA ASP A 10 2.23 -47.93 -25.22
C ASP A 10 1.72 -49.16 -24.45
N THR A 11 0.71 -48.95 -23.59
CA THR A 11 -0.20 -50.03 -23.21
C THR A 11 -1.62 -49.52 -23.42
N PRO A 12 -2.36 -50.08 -24.40
CA PRO A 12 -3.76 -49.74 -24.61
C PRO A 12 -4.58 -50.37 -23.48
N PHE A 13 -4.81 -49.62 -22.41
CA PHE A 13 -5.81 -49.99 -21.42
C PHE A 13 -7.22 -49.77 -22.02
N PRO A 14 -8.12 -50.76 -21.95
CA PRO A 14 -9.45 -50.64 -22.52
C PRO A 14 -10.29 -49.66 -21.69
N ILE A 15 -10.54 -48.48 -22.26
CA ILE A 15 -11.34 -47.39 -21.65
C ILE A 15 -12.83 -47.77 -21.51
N SER A 16 -13.30 -48.87 -22.11
CA SER A 16 -14.74 -49.18 -22.16
C SER A 16 -15.34 -49.72 -20.85
N THR A 17 -14.52 -50.11 -19.86
CA THR A 17 -15.03 -50.77 -18.64
C THR A 17 -15.32 -49.80 -17.47
N TYR A 18 -14.84 -48.55 -17.51
CA TYR A 18 -15.10 -47.58 -16.43
C TYR A 18 -16.42 -46.81 -16.58
N GLN A 19 -16.97 -46.69 -17.80
CA GLN A 19 -18.24 -45.99 -18.01
C GLN A 19 -19.46 -46.74 -17.45
N SER A 20 -19.40 -48.06 -17.30
CA SER A 20 -20.49 -48.87 -16.75
C SER A 20 -20.52 -48.84 -15.21
N ALA A 21 -19.38 -48.70 -14.53
CA ALA A 21 -19.34 -48.57 -13.07
C ALA A 21 -19.83 -47.19 -12.57
N LEU A 22 -19.64 -46.12 -13.36
CA LEU A 22 -20.09 -44.77 -13.02
C LEU A 22 -21.60 -44.54 -13.23
N ARG A 23 -22.30 -45.37 -14.00
CA ARG A 23 -23.77 -45.25 -14.16
C ARG A 23 -24.57 -45.79 -12.98
N GLY A 24 -23.98 -46.67 -12.15
CA GLY A 24 -24.65 -47.23 -10.96
C GLY A 24 -24.60 -46.33 -9.72
N MET A 25 -23.80 -45.26 -9.74
CA MET A 25 -23.68 -44.27 -8.67
C MET A 25 -24.17 -42.89 -9.14
N GLN A 26 -25.30 -42.82 -9.83
CA GLN A 26 -26.06 -41.57 -9.79
C GLN A 26 -26.63 -41.49 -8.37
N PRO A 27 -26.13 -40.60 -7.50
CA PRO A 27 -26.75 -40.38 -6.20
C PRO A 27 -28.21 -40.07 -6.48
N ALA A 28 -29.11 -40.80 -5.80
CA ALA A 28 -30.54 -40.52 -5.85
C ALA A 28 -30.70 -39.00 -5.76
N LYS A 29 -31.30 -38.39 -6.79
CA LYS A 29 -31.76 -37.00 -6.71
C LYS A 29 -32.76 -37.00 -5.56
N ALA A 30 -32.26 -36.74 -4.35
CA ALA A 30 -33.10 -36.50 -3.20
C ALA A 30 -34.02 -35.36 -3.63
N ASP A 31 -35.30 -35.67 -3.70
CA ASP A 31 -36.35 -34.74 -4.04
C ASP A 31 -36.38 -33.69 -2.92
N TYR A 32 -35.51 -32.68 -3.03
CA TYR A 32 -35.35 -31.60 -2.06
C TYR A 32 -36.50 -30.58 -2.20
N SER A 33 -37.59 -30.96 -2.86
CA SER A 33 -38.69 -30.05 -3.22
C SER A 33 -39.60 -29.70 -2.04
N ASP A 34 -39.55 -30.43 -0.92
CA ASP A 34 -40.46 -30.21 0.22
C ASP A 34 -39.76 -29.92 1.57
N ALA A 35 -38.45 -29.70 1.59
CA ALA A 35 -37.82 -29.13 2.77
C ALA A 35 -38.29 -27.66 2.87
N HIS A 36 -39.29 -27.39 3.71
CA HIS A 36 -39.76 -26.05 4.06
C HIS A 36 -38.58 -25.14 4.45
N VAL A 37 -37.97 -24.49 3.46
CA VAL A 37 -36.94 -23.49 3.66
C VAL A 37 -37.61 -22.35 4.41
N HIS A 38 -37.24 -22.17 5.68
CA HIS A 38 -37.80 -21.11 6.51
C HIS A 38 -37.67 -19.77 5.79
N PRO A 39 -38.71 -18.91 5.77
CA PRO A 39 -38.68 -17.64 5.06
C PRO A 39 -37.51 -16.72 5.49
N VAL A 40 -37.03 -16.90 6.72
CA VAL A 40 -35.88 -16.17 7.27
C VAL A 40 -34.56 -16.48 6.54
N THR A 41 -34.30 -17.73 6.15
CA THR A 41 -33.02 -18.08 5.48
C THR A 41 -32.95 -17.50 4.07
N ASN A 42 -34.09 -17.34 3.38
CA ASN A 42 -34.15 -16.69 2.08
C ASN A 42 -33.79 -15.20 2.15
N LEU A 43 -34.24 -14.48 3.18
CA LEU A 43 -33.93 -13.07 3.33
C LEU A 43 -32.43 -12.82 3.56
N TRP A 44 -31.79 -13.67 4.38
CA TRP A 44 -30.35 -13.58 4.65
C TRP A 44 -29.50 -13.82 3.41
N LEU A 45 -29.83 -14.86 2.63
CA LEU A 45 -29.11 -15.17 1.39
C LEU A 45 -29.25 -14.07 0.34
N GLN A 46 -30.43 -13.45 0.23
CA GLN A 46 -30.68 -12.35 -0.70
C GLN A 46 -29.90 -11.07 -0.36
N ASN A 47 -29.67 -10.79 0.92
CA ASN A 47 -28.96 -9.58 1.39
C ASN A 47 -27.48 -9.83 1.73
N PHE A 48 -26.99 -11.06 1.55
CA PHE A 48 -25.61 -11.42 1.87
C PHE A 48 -24.56 -10.53 1.17
N PRO A 49 -24.67 -10.21 -0.14
CA PRO A 49 -23.70 -9.35 -0.81
C PRO A 49 -23.55 -7.97 -0.14
N GLN A 50 -24.65 -7.37 0.29
CA GLN A 50 -24.69 -6.05 0.92
C GLN A 50 -24.05 -6.09 2.32
N PHE A 51 -24.40 -7.09 3.13
CA PHE A 51 -23.78 -7.28 4.45
C PHE A 51 -22.27 -7.53 4.34
N PHE A 52 -21.87 -8.39 3.40
CA PHE A 52 -20.46 -8.67 3.14
C PHE A 52 -19.69 -7.41 2.70
N MET A 53 -20.24 -6.64 1.77
CA MET A 53 -19.62 -5.39 1.30
C MET A 53 -19.48 -4.39 2.44
N PHE A 54 -20.54 -4.14 3.21
CA PHE A 54 -20.51 -3.19 4.32
C PHE A 54 -19.48 -3.58 5.38
N PHE A 55 -19.48 -4.86 5.78
CA PHE A 55 -18.51 -5.37 6.74
C PHE A 55 -17.07 -5.28 6.23
N SER A 56 -16.83 -5.63 4.96
CA SER A 56 -15.50 -5.54 4.35
C SER A 56 -15.02 -4.10 4.26
N LEU A 57 -15.89 -3.16 3.85
CA LEU A 57 -15.58 -1.73 3.84
C LEU A 57 -15.23 -1.24 5.25
N PHE A 58 -16.00 -1.62 6.26
CA PHE A 58 -15.71 -1.25 7.65
C PHE A 58 -14.32 -1.73 8.10
N MET A 59 -13.94 -2.96 7.74
CA MET A 59 -12.63 -3.53 8.08
C MET A 59 -11.46 -2.84 7.35
N PHE A 60 -11.64 -2.47 6.09
CA PHE A 60 -10.54 -1.97 5.24
C PHE A 60 -10.49 -0.44 5.11
N VAL A 61 -11.56 0.31 5.42
CA VAL A 61 -11.59 1.76 5.22
C VAL A 61 -10.52 2.50 6.04
N VAL A 62 -10.33 2.12 7.30
CA VAL A 62 -9.36 2.78 8.19
C VAL A 62 -7.91 2.64 7.69
N PRO A 63 -7.38 1.42 7.42
CA PRO A 63 -6.03 1.29 6.89
C PRO A 63 -5.87 1.89 5.49
N VAL A 64 -6.90 1.84 4.63
CA VAL A 64 -6.84 2.46 3.30
C VAL A 64 -6.74 3.98 3.41
N VAL A 65 -7.58 4.63 4.23
CA VAL A 65 -7.54 6.08 4.44
C VAL A 65 -6.19 6.50 5.01
N LYS A 66 -5.65 5.77 6.00
CA LYS A 66 -4.30 6.01 6.54
C LYS A 66 -3.22 5.89 5.47
N GLY A 67 -3.31 4.85 4.63
CA GLY A 67 -2.38 4.65 3.53
C GLY A 67 -2.48 5.75 2.46
N ILE A 68 -3.67 6.27 2.18
CA ILE A 68 -3.86 7.44 1.30
C ILE A 68 -3.13 8.65 1.89
N PHE A 69 -3.40 9.02 3.15
CA PHE A 69 -2.70 10.15 3.78
C PHE A 69 -1.18 9.98 3.76
N LEU A 70 -0.69 8.75 3.90
CA LEU A 70 0.73 8.45 3.84
C LEU A 70 1.30 8.56 2.41
N CYS A 71 0.62 8.00 1.41
CA CYS A 71 1.12 7.99 0.02
C CYS A 71 1.01 9.36 -0.68
N PHE A 72 0.14 10.24 -0.18
CA PHE A 72 0.01 11.61 -0.69
C PHE A 72 0.91 12.62 0.02
N ASP A 73 1.63 12.21 1.06
CA ASP A 73 2.69 13.00 1.66
C ASP A 73 3.83 13.19 0.66
N SER A 74 4.27 14.43 0.46
CA SER A 74 5.31 14.77 -0.52
C SER A 74 6.66 14.13 -0.20
N THR A 75 6.99 14.01 1.09
CA THR A 75 8.23 13.34 1.53
C THR A 75 8.17 11.86 1.18
N VAL A 76 7.04 11.19 1.44
CA VAL A 76 6.85 9.79 1.03
C VAL A 76 6.91 9.64 -0.49
N ARG A 77 6.20 10.50 -1.22
CA ARG A 77 6.17 10.42 -2.69
C ARG A 77 7.55 10.61 -3.32
N TYR A 78 8.35 11.53 -2.80
CA TYR A 78 9.68 11.83 -3.31
C TYR A 78 10.67 10.67 -3.06
N TRP A 79 10.71 10.12 -1.84
CA TRP A 79 11.72 9.13 -1.45
C TRP A 79 11.31 7.67 -1.66
N ILE A 80 10.06 7.33 -1.35
CA ILE A 80 9.54 5.97 -1.44
C ILE A 80 8.94 5.69 -2.83
N GLY A 81 8.37 6.73 -3.46
CA GLY A 81 7.77 6.65 -4.79
C GLY A 81 6.25 6.42 -4.79
N SER A 82 5.64 6.63 -5.96
CA SER A 82 4.18 6.66 -6.11
C SER A 82 3.52 5.28 -6.25
N ILE A 83 4.28 4.19 -6.34
CA ILE A 83 3.70 2.85 -6.58
C ILE A 83 2.74 2.42 -5.47
N PHE A 84 3.04 2.78 -4.22
CA PHE A 84 2.20 2.46 -3.06
C PHE A 84 0.84 3.16 -3.11
N ALA A 85 0.75 4.31 -3.77
CA ALA A 85 -0.51 5.03 -3.96
C ALA A 85 -1.50 4.20 -4.79
N PHE A 86 -1.03 3.34 -5.70
CA PHE A 86 -1.91 2.44 -6.45
C PHE A 86 -2.20 1.16 -5.65
N LEU A 87 -1.18 0.58 -5.00
CA LEU A 87 -1.32 -0.68 -4.28
C LEU A 87 -2.29 -0.57 -3.08
N ILE A 88 -2.40 0.60 -2.45
CA ILE A 88 -3.32 0.79 -1.31
C ILE A 88 -4.80 0.62 -1.69
N PHE A 89 -5.15 0.75 -2.97
CA PHE A 89 -6.53 0.57 -3.45
C PHE A 89 -6.88 -0.89 -3.78
N LEU A 90 -5.91 -1.81 -3.82
CA LEU A 90 -6.15 -3.22 -4.14
C LEU A 90 -7.22 -3.89 -3.25
N PRO A 91 -7.27 -3.69 -1.91
CA PRO A 91 -8.34 -4.24 -1.09
C PRO A 91 -9.74 -3.79 -1.53
N LEU A 92 -9.91 -2.53 -1.95
CA LEU A 92 -11.20 -2.04 -2.44
C LEU A 92 -11.61 -2.70 -3.76
N ILE A 93 -10.64 -2.97 -4.64
CA ILE A 93 -10.87 -3.70 -5.89
C ILE A 93 -11.33 -5.13 -5.57
N PHE A 94 -10.70 -5.81 -4.61
CA PHE A 94 -11.13 -7.16 -4.20
C PHE A 94 -12.55 -7.17 -3.61
N ILE A 95 -12.91 -6.18 -2.80
CA ILE A 95 -14.27 -6.03 -2.26
C ILE A 95 -15.29 -5.89 -3.40
N LEU A 96 -15.00 -5.05 -4.40
CA LEU A 96 -15.88 -4.86 -5.55
C LEU A 96 -16.06 -6.15 -6.36
N ILE A 97 -14.96 -6.87 -6.63
CA ILE A 97 -15.00 -8.15 -7.35
C ILE A 97 -15.82 -9.18 -6.56
N ALA A 98 -15.61 -9.29 -5.25
CA ALA A 98 -16.35 -10.22 -4.40
C ALA A 98 -17.84 -9.88 -4.33
N TYR A 99 -18.20 -8.60 -4.27
CA TYR A 99 -19.59 -8.15 -4.33
C TYR A 99 -20.27 -8.62 -5.63
N VAL A 100 -19.62 -8.44 -6.78
CA VAL A 100 -20.15 -8.91 -8.09
C VAL A 100 -20.27 -10.43 -8.11
N ILE A 101 -19.28 -11.16 -7.60
CA ILE A 101 -19.34 -12.63 -7.51
C ILE A 101 -20.53 -13.06 -6.63
N HIS A 102 -20.77 -12.40 -5.50
CA HIS A 102 -21.88 -12.72 -4.62
C HIS A 102 -23.25 -12.39 -5.21
N LEU A 103 -23.36 -11.36 -6.05
CA LEU A 103 -24.57 -11.07 -6.80
C LEU A 103 -24.88 -12.15 -7.85
N VAL A 104 -23.86 -12.66 -8.56
CA VAL A 104 -24.05 -13.57 -9.69
C VAL A 104 -24.12 -15.04 -9.26
N LYS A 105 -23.28 -15.46 -8.32
CA LYS A 105 -23.10 -16.86 -7.92
C LYS A 105 -23.60 -17.16 -6.50
N GLY A 106 -24.05 -16.16 -5.76
CA GLY A 106 -24.38 -16.29 -4.35
C GLY A 106 -23.13 -16.33 -3.44
N PRO A 107 -23.30 -16.70 -2.16
CA PRO A 107 -22.20 -16.79 -1.20
C PRO A 107 -21.09 -17.72 -1.70
N SER A 108 -19.89 -17.18 -1.86
CA SER A 108 -18.73 -17.86 -2.42
C SER A 108 -17.55 -17.81 -1.44
N ARG A 109 -17.12 -18.98 -0.95
CA ARG A 109 -15.95 -19.10 -0.07
C ARG A 109 -14.70 -18.48 -0.67
N ASN A 110 -14.44 -18.71 -1.96
CA ASN A 110 -13.25 -18.20 -2.63
C ASN A 110 -13.24 -16.67 -2.67
N ALA A 111 -14.39 -16.04 -2.90
CA ALA A 111 -14.50 -14.57 -2.89
C ALA A 111 -14.20 -13.99 -1.50
N VAL A 112 -14.72 -14.62 -0.44
CA VAL A 112 -14.44 -14.25 0.96
C VAL A 112 -12.95 -14.40 1.28
N THR A 113 -12.35 -15.56 0.94
CA THR A 113 -10.94 -15.84 1.17
C THR A 113 -10.04 -14.86 0.44
N VAL A 114 -10.28 -14.61 -0.86
CA VAL A 114 -9.47 -13.66 -1.63
C VAL A 114 -9.57 -12.26 -1.04
N THR A 115 -10.79 -11.78 -0.75
CA THR A 115 -10.99 -10.41 -0.22
C THR A 115 -10.24 -10.18 1.08
N PHE A 116 -10.41 -11.06 2.06
CA PHE A 116 -9.81 -10.85 3.38
C PHE A 116 -8.36 -11.33 3.47
N LEU A 117 -8.04 -12.52 2.96
CA LEU A 117 -6.71 -13.08 3.08
C LEU A 117 -5.73 -12.36 2.14
N VAL A 118 -6.08 -12.22 0.86
CA VAL A 118 -5.20 -11.51 -0.11
C VAL A 118 -5.21 -10.02 0.20
N GLY A 119 -6.37 -9.40 0.47
CA GLY A 119 -6.42 -7.98 0.87
C GLY A 119 -5.66 -7.68 2.16
N GLY A 120 -5.77 -8.54 3.17
CA GLY A 120 -5.01 -8.43 4.43
C GLY A 120 -3.51 -8.60 4.22
N LEU A 121 -3.08 -9.59 3.42
CA LEU A 121 -1.68 -9.78 3.05
C LEU A 121 -1.14 -8.59 2.26
N THR A 122 -1.92 -8.00 1.35
CA THR A 122 -1.52 -6.79 0.63
C THR A 122 -1.22 -5.64 1.59
N LEU A 123 -2.09 -5.38 2.57
CA LEU A 123 -1.84 -4.35 3.59
C LEU A 123 -0.62 -4.67 4.45
N LEU A 124 -0.45 -5.93 4.83
CA LEU A 124 0.70 -6.39 5.62
C LEU A 124 2.02 -6.13 4.88
N LEU A 125 2.10 -6.50 3.60
CA LEU A 125 3.29 -6.32 2.78
C LEU A 125 3.57 -4.84 2.50
N ILE A 126 2.53 -4.02 2.26
CA ILE A 126 2.69 -2.56 2.11
C ILE A 126 3.24 -1.96 3.41
N GLY A 127 2.61 -2.28 4.54
CA GLY A 127 3.01 -1.77 5.86
C GLY A 127 4.45 -2.15 6.22
N ASP A 128 4.84 -3.41 6.00
CA ASP A 128 6.19 -3.91 6.23
C ASP A 128 7.24 -3.17 5.38
N ARG A 129 7.01 -3.07 4.07
CA ARG A 129 7.93 -2.38 3.15
C ARG A 129 8.07 -0.90 3.48
N MET A 130 6.96 -0.20 3.75
CA MET A 130 6.99 1.21 4.14
C MET A 130 7.69 1.41 5.49
N MET A 131 7.50 0.50 6.44
CA MET A 131 8.17 0.56 7.74
C MET A 131 9.69 0.39 7.59
N LEU A 132 10.13 -0.59 6.79
CA LEU A 132 11.55 -0.82 6.52
C LEU A 132 12.21 0.39 5.86
N GLN A 133 11.59 0.94 4.81
CA GLN A 133 12.09 2.15 4.15
C GLN A 133 12.13 3.35 5.09
N ALA A 134 11.11 3.51 5.95
CA ALA A 134 11.10 4.59 6.92
C ALA A 134 12.24 4.50 7.94
N ILE A 135 12.56 3.29 8.41
CA ILE A 135 13.68 3.07 9.34
C ILE A 135 15.01 3.40 8.64
N THR A 136 15.20 2.89 7.42
CA THR A 136 16.41 3.15 6.64
C THR A 136 16.59 4.64 6.40
N HIS A 137 15.60 5.32 5.81
CA HIS A 137 15.69 6.76 5.52
C HIS A 137 15.81 7.64 6.76
N ALA A 138 15.14 7.29 7.88
CA ALA A 138 15.34 8.00 9.13
C ALA A 138 16.80 7.96 9.58
N SER A 139 17.47 6.80 9.45
CA SER A 139 18.88 6.66 9.81
C SER A 139 19.83 7.38 8.85
N GLU A 140 19.56 7.32 7.54
CA GLU A 140 20.38 7.97 6.52
C GLU A 140 20.31 9.50 6.63
N PHE A 141 19.10 10.05 6.79
CA PHE A 141 18.91 11.49 6.89
C PHE A 141 19.33 12.06 8.25
N GLY A 142 19.17 11.29 9.33
CA GLY A 142 19.65 11.67 10.67
C GLY A 142 21.17 11.57 10.85
N SER A 143 21.89 10.92 9.94
CA SER A 143 23.35 10.83 9.97
C SER A 143 24.03 12.17 9.66
N SER A 144 25.18 12.46 10.25
CA SER A 144 26.01 13.62 9.88
C SER A 144 26.79 13.42 8.57
N ASP A 145 26.72 12.23 7.96
CA ASP A 145 27.39 11.93 6.70
C ASP A 145 26.58 12.46 5.49
N CYS A 146 27.13 13.47 4.81
CA CYS A 146 26.52 14.09 3.63
C CYS A 146 26.95 13.46 2.30
N VAL A 147 27.93 12.55 2.29
CA VAL A 147 28.63 12.13 1.06
C VAL A 147 28.30 10.70 0.66
N THR A 148 28.12 9.81 1.64
CA THR A 148 27.92 8.37 1.39
C THR A 148 26.57 8.07 0.73
N TYR A 149 25.50 8.75 1.14
CA TYR A 149 24.15 8.49 0.65
C TYR A 149 23.84 9.34 -0.58
N THR A 150 23.70 8.70 -1.74
CA THR A 150 23.54 9.38 -3.04
C THR A 150 22.39 10.37 -3.07
N GLY A 151 21.20 9.98 -2.62
CA GLY A 151 20.02 10.85 -2.60
C GLY A 151 20.19 12.07 -1.67
N LYS A 152 20.89 11.89 -0.54
CA LYS A 152 21.21 12.98 0.39
C LYS A 152 22.24 13.94 -0.22
N ARG A 153 23.32 13.40 -0.79
CA ARG A 153 24.38 14.17 -1.46
C ARG A 153 23.83 15.00 -2.63
N GLU A 154 22.99 14.39 -3.44
CA GLU A 154 22.38 15.02 -4.60
C GLU A 154 21.46 16.20 -4.25
N LEU A 155 20.79 16.16 -3.10
CA LEU A 155 20.00 17.28 -2.59
C LEU A 155 20.87 18.35 -1.93
N GLU A 156 21.97 17.97 -1.30
CA GLU A 156 22.97 18.91 -0.79
C GLU A 156 23.57 19.73 -1.92
N GLU A 157 24.06 19.08 -2.97
CA GLU A 157 24.58 19.74 -4.18
C GLU A 157 23.51 20.67 -4.80
N SER A 158 22.26 20.20 -4.87
CA SER A 158 21.16 21.02 -5.40
C SER A 158 20.84 22.23 -4.53
N TRP A 159 20.94 22.11 -3.21
CA TRP A 159 20.75 23.20 -2.27
C TRP A 159 21.89 24.20 -2.34
N GLN A 160 23.15 23.73 -2.46
CA GLN A 160 24.32 24.60 -2.65
C GLN A 160 24.20 25.43 -3.93
N LEU A 161 23.76 24.81 -5.04
CA LEU A 161 23.48 25.55 -6.28
C LEU A 161 22.38 26.61 -6.10
N ALA A 162 21.35 26.33 -5.30
CA ALA A 162 20.31 27.31 -4.97
C ALA A 162 20.87 28.45 -4.12
N TYR A 163 21.73 28.12 -3.16
CA TYR A 163 22.40 29.07 -2.29
C TYR A 163 23.31 30.01 -3.09
N ASP A 164 24.15 29.49 -3.99
CA ASP A 164 25.04 30.31 -4.84
C ASP A 164 24.24 31.24 -5.76
N PHE A 165 23.12 30.75 -6.31
CA PHE A 165 22.19 31.59 -7.09
C PHE A 165 21.55 32.69 -6.24
N TRP A 166 21.19 32.38 -5.00
CA TRP A 166 20.61 33.35 -4.07
C TRP A 166 21.64 34.40 -3.61
N VAL A 167 22.89 34.00 -3.34
CA VAL A 167 23.98 34.92 -2.98
C VAL A 167 24.26 35.88 -4.14
N SER A 168 24.46 35.37 -5.36
CA SER A 168 24.73 36.21 -6.53
C SER A 168 23.59 37.19 -6.84
N CYS A 169 22.35 36.84 -6.49
CA CYS A 169 21.20 37.74 -6.62
C CYS A 169 21.17 38.85 -5.56
N ASN A 170 21.65 38.59 -4.34
CA ASN A 170 21.62 39.55 -3.24
C ASN A 170 22.86 40.45 -3.19
N GLU A 171 23.96 40.15 -3.88
CA GLU A 171 25.12 41.04 -3.96
C GLU A 171 24.74 42.43 -4.52
N ASP A 172 23.75 42.49 -5.40
CA ASP A 172 23.25 43.71 -6.03
C ASP A 172 22.04 44.34 -5.30
N ALA A 173 21.48 43.68 -4.28
CA ALA A 173 20.22 44.07 -3.66
C ALA A 173 20.42 44.74 -2.28
N GLU A 174 19.86 45.94 -2.10
CA GLU A 174 19.91 46.68 -0.82
C GLU A 174 19.07 46.00 0.29
N GLN A 175 18.23 45.02 -0.05
CA GLN A 175 17.38 44.27 0.90
C GLN A 175 17.45 42.77 0.64
N THR A 176 17.51 41.98 1.72
CA THR A 176 17.49 40.51 1.65
C THR A 176 16.17 40.04 1.08
N THR A 177 16.19 39.52 -0.15
CA THR A 177 15.02 38.93 -0.79
C THR A 177 15.06 37.40 -0.71
N THR A 178 13.89 36.75 -0.78
CA THR A 178 13.81 35.30 -0.97
C THR A 178 14.30 34.92 -2.36
N ILE A 179 14.85 33.73 -2.53
CA ILE A 179 15.33 33.22 -3.83
C ILE A 179 14.24 33.25 -4.92
N ALA A 180 12.98 33.09 -4.52
CA ALA A 180 11.83 33.15 -5.43
C ALA A 180 11.64 34.52 -6.09
N ASN A 181 12.16 35.59 -5.50
CA ASN A 181 12.09 36.96 -6.03
C ASN A 181 13.28 37.33 -6.92
N CYS A 182 14.27 36.45 -7.03
CA CYS A 182 15.45 36.71 -7.85
C CYS A 182 15.14 36.74 -9.34
N PRO A 183 15.76 37.67 -10.11
CA PRO A 183 15.66 37.65 -11.57
C PRO A 183 16.06 36.28 -12.13
N LYS A 184 15.31 35.77 -13.10
CA LYS A 184 15.52 34.45 -13.75
C LYS A 184 15.22 33.21 -12.87
N TYR A 185 14.73 33.36 -11.64
CA TYR A 185 14.38 32.20 -10.79
C TYR A 185 13.48 31.17 -11.51
N ALA A 186 12.44 31.63 -12.21
CA ALA A 186 11.53 30.76 -12.96
C ALA A 186 12.21 29.94 -14.07
N GLN A 187 13.30 30.44 -14.66
CA GLN A 187 14.07 29.71 -15.67
C GLN A 187 15.01 28.70 -14.98
N THR A 188 15.67 29.12 -13.90
CA THR A 188 16.62 28.30 -13.16
C THR A 188 15.95 27.12 -12.45
N VAL A 189 14.75 27.32 -11.87
CA VAL A 189 13.99 26.25 -11.21
C VAL A 189 13.53 25.17 -12.20
N ALA A 190 13.26 25.53 -13.46
CA ALA A 190 12.90 24.59 -14.51
C ALA A 190 14.09 23.67 -14.87
N LEU A 191 15.33 24.16 -14.73
CA LEU A 191 16.56 23.37 -14.92
C LEU A 191 16.93 22.55 -13.68
N ASN A 192 16.41 22.91 -12.51
CA ASN A 192 16.73 22.30 -11.22
C ASN A 192 15.46 21.82 -10.50
N PRO A 193 14.81 20.73 -10.97
CA PRO A 193 13.50 20.30 -10.46
C PRO A 193 13.50 19.94 -8.97
N LYS A 194 14.66 19.58 -8.40
CA LYS A 194 14.85 19.30 -6.96
C LYS A 194 14.59 20.51 -6.06
N TRP A 195 14.72 21.72 -6.60
CA TRP A 195 14.43 22.96 -5.86
C TRP A 195 12.98 23.04 -5.43
N ASN A 196 12.03 22.48 -6.19
CA ASN A 196 10.62 22.44 -5.77
C ASN A 196 10.44 21.63 -4.48
N TYR A 197 11.17 20.52 -4.34
CA TYR A 197 11.14 19.72 -3.12
C TYR A 197 11.81 20.45 -1.96
N LEU A 198 13.00 21.03 -2.16
CA LEU A 198 13.67 21.84 -1.13
C LEU A 198 12.81 23.02 -0.65
N GLN A 199 12.18 23.73 -1.59
CA GLN A 199 11.23 24.80 -1.29
C GLN A 199 10.07 24.30 -0.44
N GLU A 200 9.47 23.17 -0.82
CA GLU A 200 8.37 22.58 -0.06
C GLU A 200 8.80 22.20 1.37
N LEU A 201 10.03 21.70 1.53
CA LEU A 201 10.58 21.36 2.83
C LEU A 201 10.76 22.59 3.74
N GLU A 202 11.40 23.65 3.25
CA GLU A 202 11.60 24.87 4.03
C GLU A 202 10.25 25.50 4.43
N LEU A 203 9.27 25.51 3.52
CA LEU A 203 7.95 26.09 3.78
C LEU A 203 7.14 25.28 4.81
N ASN A 204 7.24 23.95 4.79
CA ASN A 204 6.43 23.08 5.65
C ASN A 204 7.10 22.76 7.01
N PHE A 205 8.44 22.70 7.05
CA PHE A 205 9.18 22.25 8.24
C PHE A 205 9.98 23.36 8.93
N ASP A 206 10.01 24.57 8.39
CA ASP A 206 10.76 25.71 8.94
C ASP A 206 12.26 25.40 9.14
N CYS A 207 12.80 24.52 8.31
CA CYS A 207 14.22 24.15 8.25
C CYS A 207 14.97 25.00 7.23
N GLY A 208 16.30 24.97 7.25
CA GLY A 208 17.15 25.68 6.30
C GLY A 208 18.49 24.97 6.14
N GLY A 209 19.06 24.99 4.93
CA GLY A 209 20.13 24.04 4.60
C GLY A 209 19.60 22.62 4.43
N TRP A 210 20.37 21.77 3.74
CA TRP A 210 19.98 20.37 3.58
C TRP A 210 20.73 19.46 4.56
N CYS A 211 22.04 19.31 4.41
CA CYS A 211 22.82 18.46 5.32
C CYS A 211 23.14 19.17 6.64
N GLU A 212 23.70 20.37 6.56
CA GLU A 212 23.96 21.24 7.69
C GLU A 212 22.90 22.34 7.79
N GLY A 213 22.69 22.89 8.99
CA GLY A 213 21.76 24.00 9.16
C GLY A 213 22.26 25.24 8.42
N GLY A 214 21.38 25.88 7.65
CA GLY A 214 21.70 27.02 6.78
C GLY A 214 20.64 28.12 6.86
N PRO A 215 20.78 29.19 6.05
CA PRO A 215 19.69 30.14 5.85
C PRO A 215 18.53 29.49 5.08
N GLN A 216 17.31 29.96 5.35
CA GLN A 216 16.14 29.62 4.54
C GLN A 216 16.19 30.46 3.25
N LEU A 217 16.13 29.81 2.09
CA LEU A 217 16.19 30.48 0.80
C LEU A 217 14.80 30.92 0.33
N TRP A 218 13.77 30.11 0.60
CA TRP A 218 12.41 30.34 0.09
C TRP A 218 11.49 31.08 1.07
N ARG A 219 11.96 31.35 2.29
CA ARG A 219 11.20 32.02 3.33
C ARG A 219 12.04 33.12 3.99
N TYR A 220 11.38 34.21 4.39
CA TYR A 220 12.02 35.25 5.20
C TYR A 220 12.21 34.74 6.64
N ALA A 221 13.42 34.28 6.97
CA ALA A 221 13.79 33.98 8.34
C ALA A 221 15.00 34.78 8.79
N ALA A 222 14.89 35.35 9.99
CA ALA A 222 15.96 36.10 10.64
C ALA A 222 16.97 35.21 11.39
N ARG A 223 16.74 33.89 11.46
CA ARG A 223 17.55 32.95 12.23
C ARG A 223 17.97 31.75 11.40
N ARG A 224 19.15 31.21 11.71
CA ARG A 224 19.63 29.94 11.20
C ARG A 224 18.71 28.83 11.70
N ALA A 225 18.15 28.05 10.78
CA ALA A 225 17.25 26.97 11.08
C ALA A 225 18.00 25.63 11.19
N ASP A 226 17.35 24.62 11.74
CA ASP A 226 17.85 23.25 11.74
C ASP A 226 17.93 22.72 10.30
N SER A 227 18.79 21.72 10.06
CA SER A 227 18.96 21.17 8.72
C SER A 227 17.71 20.43 8.26
N CYS A 228 17.32 20.61 7.00
CA CYS A 228 16.13 19.97 6.45
C CYS A 228 16.24 18.44 6.40
N SER A 229 17.45 17.88 6.29
CA SER A 229 17.63 16.42 6.37
C SER A 229 17.25 15.86 7.73
N VAL A 230 17.58 16.54 8.84
CA VAL A 230 17.16 16.11 10.19
C VAL A 230 15.65 16.21 10.36
N ALA A 231 15.03 17.29 9.89
CA ALA A 231 13.57 17.43 9.91
C ALA A 231 12.86 16.30 9.14
N VAL A 232 13.38 15.94 7.97
CA VAL A 232 12.88 14.80 7.18
C VAL A 232 13.11 13.48 7.90
N ALA A 233 14.26 13.30 8.57
CA ALA A 233 14.54 12.11 9.37
C ALA A 233 13.49 11.91 10.48
N ASP A 234 13.10 12.98 11.16
CA ASP A 234 12.07 12.95 12.20
C ASP A 234 10.69 12.58 11.64
N VAL A 235 10.34 13.09 10.45
CA VAL A 235 9.10 12.71 9.76
C VAL A 235 9.08 11.20 9.48
N PHE A 236 10.19 10.64 9.00
CA PHE A 236 10.31 9.19 8.79
C PHE A 236 10.23 8.40 10.10
N ALA A 237 10.97 8.84 11.13
CA ALA A 237 11.10 8.15 12.41
C ALA A 237 9.77 8.10 13.18
N TYR A 238 9.01 9.20 13.19
CA TYR A 238 7.84 9.35 14.07
C TYR A 238 6.51 9.27 13.34
N LYS A 239 6.36 9.91 12.17
CA LYS A 239 5.09 9.96 11.43
C LYS A 239 4.93 8.72 10.56
N ILE A 240 5.85 8.51 9.62
CA ILE A 240 5.73 7.48 8.58
C ILE A 240 5.81 6.08 9.20
N LYS A 241 6.84 5.83 10.03
CA LYS A 241 7.02 4.55 10.74
C LYS A 241 5.78 4.17 11.55
N ARG A 242 5.19 5.11 12.30
CA ARG A 242 4.01 4.85 13.13
C ARG A 242 2.79 4.48 12.28
N ILE A 243 2.54 5.20 11.19
CA ILE A 243 1.40 4.91 10.29
C ILE A 243 1.61 3.56 9.59
N ALA A 244 2.83 3.28 9.12
CA ALA A 244 3.18 2.00 8.51
C ALA A 244 2.98 0.82 9.48
N LEU A 245 3.42 0.97 10.74
CA LEU A 245 3.19 -0.02 11.80
C LEU A 245 1.70 -0.27 12.06
N GLN A 246 0.88 0.78 12.05
CA GLN A 246 -0.58 0.65 12.17
C GLN A 246 -1.15 -0.18 11.01
N ILE A 247 -0.83 0.17 9.76
CA ILE A 247 -1.30 -0.56 8.56
C ILE A 247 -0.86 -2.03 8.60
N MET A 248 0.41 -2.28 8.95
CA MET A 248 0.94 -3.64 9.10
C MET A 248 0.17 -4.42 10.18
N SER A 249 -0.07 -3.81 11.33
CA SER A 249 -0.82 -4.43 12.44
C SER A 249 -2.26 -4.78 12.04
N TYR A 250 -2.94 -3.89 11.30
CA TYR A 250 -4.25 -4.19 10.73
C TYR A 250 -4.20 -5.40 9.80
N GLY A 251 -3.20 -5.46 8.90
CA GLY A 251 -2.99 -6.60 8.02
C GLY A 251 -2.83 -7.92 8.78
N ILE A 252 -2.00 -7.94 9.84
CA ILE A 252 -1.81 -9.12 10.70
C ILE A 252 -3.14 -9.57 11.32
N VAL A 253 -3.88 -8.64 11.92
CA VAL A 253 -5.16 -8.94 12.60
C VAL A 253 -6.18 -9.49 11.60
N VAL A 254 -6.32 -8.87 10.42
CA VAL A 254 -7.24 -9.35 9.37
C VAL A 254 -6.87 -10.77 8.94
N VAL A 255 -5.60 -11.02 8.61
CA VAL A 255 -5.15 -12.36 8.19
C VAL A 255 -5.38 -13.39 9.28
N ALA A 256 -5.04 -13.09 10.54
CA ALA A 256 -5.22 -14.00 11.67
C ALA A 256 -6.69 -14.33 11.93
N VAL A 257 -7.55 -13.30 12.02
CA VAL A 257 -8.99 -13.48 12.28
C VAL A 257 -9.67 -14.22 11.14
N THR A 258 -9.37 -13.89 9.89
CA THR A 258 -9.94 -14.58 8.73
C THR A 258 -9.48 -16.04 8.67
N SER A 259 -8.19 -16.31 8.91
CA SER A 259 -7.68 -17.68 8.92
C SER A 259 -8.36 -18.52 10.00
N ALA A 260 -8.47 -17.99 11.23
CA ALA A 260 -9.19 -18.65 12.32
C ALA A 260 -10.66 -18.87 11.97
N GLY A 261 -11.34 -17.85 11.43
CA GLY A 261 -12.73 -17.92 11.01
C GLY A 261 -12.98 -18.99 9.95
N LEU A 262 -12.12 -19.09 8.94
CA LEU A 262 -12.23 -20.11 7.89
C LEU A 262 -12.03 -21.52 8.42
N ILE A 263 -11.13 -21.72 9.39
CA ILE A 263 -10.89 -23.03 10.03
C ILE A 263 -12.10 -23.42 10.89
N LEU A 264 -12.55 -22.53 11.77
CA LEU A 264 -13.63 -22.81 12.72
C LEU A 264 -14.98 -22.96 12.03
N LEU A 265 -15.33 -22.05 11.11
CA LEU A 265 -16.57 -22.13 10.35
C LEU A 265 -16.56 -23.32 9.38
N GLY A 266 -15.42 -23.61 8.76
CA GLY A 266 -15.29 -24.75 7.86
C GLY A 266 -15.59 -26.08 8.56
N GLN A 267 -15.12 -26.26 9.80
CA GLN A 267 -15.46 -27.43 10.60
C GLN A 267 -16.96 -27.49 10.93
N CYS A 268 -17.52 -26.39 11.46
CA CYS A 268 -18.93 -26.33 11.84
C CYS A 268 -19.90 -26.57 10.67
N ILE A 269 -19.57 -26.08 9.48
CA ILE A 269 -20.39 -26.27 8.27
C ILE A 269 -20.29 -27.71 7.76
N ARG A 270 -19.08 -28.28 7.75
CA ARG A 270 -18.87 -29.68 7.33
C ARG A 270 -19.58 -30.66 8.26
N ASP A 271 -19.62 -30.39 9.56
CA ASP A 271 -20.34 -31.21 10.53
C ASP A 271 -21.86 -31.23 10.29
N ARG A 272 -22.39 -30.27 9.52
CA ARG A 272 -23.80 -30.20 9.09
C ARG A 272 -24.05 -30.81 7.72
N GLY A 273 -23.07 -31.48 7.12
CA GLY A 273 -23.21 -32.14 5.82
C GLY A 273 -23.30 -31.19 4.62
N VAL A 274 -22.90 -29.93 4.80
CA VAL A 274 -22.79 -28.98 3.69
C VAL A 274 -21.35 -29.01 3.19
N ASP A 275 -21.17 -29.44 1.94
CA ASP A 275 -19.88 -29.35 1.27
C ASP A 275 -19.52 -27.88 1.04
N TRP A 276 -18.49 -27.42 1.75
CA TRP A 276 -18.02 -26.05 1.81
C TRP A 276 -16.54 -25.92 1.45
#